data_AF-A0A3F3Q627-F1
#
_entry.id   AF-A0A3F3Q627-F1
#
_cell.length_a   1.000
_cell.length_b   1.000
_cell.length_c   1.000
_cell.angle_alpha   90.00
_cell.angle_beta   90.00
_cell.angle_gamma   90.00
#
_symmetry.space_group_name_H-M   'P 1'
#
loop_
_entity.id
_entity.type
_entity.pdbx_description
1 polymer ?
#
loop_
_entity_poly.entity_id
_entity_poly.type
_entity_poly.pdbx_seq_one_letter_code
_entity_poly.pdbx_strand_id
1 'polypeptide(L)'
;MNVNYISYVALTKEFLPFFQSEKDTPTSFIYTSSNLALVPILRCSNYCASKAALHHWILCLREQLKETNIRVIEVFPPIVETELHDPKHQPDMAETVKGRFGIPVGQFTKEVSFSSFLICTCAADLVV
;
A
#
# COMPACT_ATOMS: atom_id res chain seq x y z
N MET A 1 4.13 1.53 -13.83
CA MET A 1 4.79 2.74 -13.28
C MET A 1 3.84 3.93 -13.15
N ASN A 2 3.10 4.33 -14.19
CA ASN A 2 2.22 5.51 -14.12
C ASN A 2 1.17 5.42 -12.99
N VAL A 3 0.43 4.31 -12.91
CA VAL A 3 -0.70 4.14 -11.97
C VAL A 3 -0.29 3.70 -10.57
N ASN A 4 0.73 2.83 -10.46
CA ASN A 4 1.11 2.24 -9.16
C ASN A 4 2.22 2.99 -8.43
N TYR A 5 2.80 4.02 -9.06
CA TYR A 5 3.91 4.79 -8.49
C TYR A 5 3.78 6.30 -8.79
N ILE A 6 3.84 6.71 -10.06
CA ILE A 6 3.92 8.13 -10.42
C ILE A 6 2.67 8.91 -9.96
N SER A 7 1.48 8.33 -10.09
CA SER A 7 0.23 8.92 -9.59
C SER A 7 0.27 9.21 -8.09
N TYR A 8 0.84 8.30 -7.28
CA TYR A 8 0.98 8.48 -5.83
C TYR A 8 1.94 9.61 -5.50
N VAL A 9 3.09 9.66 -6.18
CA VAL A 9 4.06 10.76 -6.03
C VAL A 9 3.44 12.10 -6.41
N ALA A 10 2.74 12.15 -7.54
CA ALA A 10 2.08 13.36 -8.03
C ALA A 10 0.99 13.84 -7.07
N LEU A 11 0.07 12.97 -6.66
CA LEU A 11 -0.98 13.34 -5.70
C LEU A 11 -0.37 13.84 -4.39
N THR A 12 0.62 13.14 -3.86
CA THR A 12 1.28 13.55 -2.62
C THR A 12 1.93 14.91 -2.75
N LYS A 13 2.64 15.16 -3.85
CA LYS A 13 3.26 16.47 -4.12
C LYS A 13 2.24 17.60 -4.13
N GLU A 14 1.09 17.41 -4.77
CA GLU A 14 0.07 18.45 -4.89
C GLU A 14 -0.70 18.68 -3.59
N PHE A 15 -0.95 17.64 -2.79
CA PHE A 15 -1.66 17.77 -1.50
C PHE A 15 -0.75 18.16 -0.33
N LEU A 16 0.57 17.93 -0.44
CA LEU A 16 1.50 18.18 0.66
C LEU A 16 1.48 19.63 1.19
N PRO A 17 1.46 20.69 0.35
CA PRO A 17 1.39 22.06 0.84
C PRO A 17 0.13 22.34 1.66
N PHE A 18 -1.01 21.77 1.25
CA PHE A 18 -2.28 21.89 1.97
C PHE A 18 -2.21 21.20 3.33
N PHE A 19 -1.63 20.01 3.43
CA PHE A 19 -1.46 19.34 4.73
C PHE A 19 -0.45 20.06 5.63
N GLN A 20 0.58 20.68 5.05
CA GLN A 20 1.56 21.46 5.81
C GLN A 20 1.00 22.78 6.34
N SER A 21 -0.05 23.34 5.72
CA SER A 21 -0.75 24.52 6.27
C SER A 21 -1.64 24.18 7.46
N GLU A 22 -2.15 22.95 7.53
CA GLU A 22 -3.04 22.47 8.60
C GLU A 22 -2.26 21.93 9.82
N LYS A 23 -1.49 22.79 10.50
CA LYS A 23 -0.57 22.40 11.59
C LYS A 23 -1.27 21.85 12.84
N ASP A 24 -2.50 22.26 13.10
CA ASP A 24 -3.25 21.87 14.31
C ASP A 24 -4.15 20.64 14.07
N THR A 25 -4.28 20.19 12.82
CA THR A 25 -5.12 19.05 12.44
C THR A 25 -4.25 17.82 12.23
N PRO A 26 -4.47 16.70 12.95
CA PRO A 26 -3.77 15.45 12.68
C PRO A 26 -4.10 14.97 11.25
N THR A 27 -3.10 14.93 10.37
CA THR A 27 -3.24 14.50 8.99
C THR A 27 -2.42 13.26 8.72
N SER A 28 -2.81 12.47 7.71
CA SER A 28 -2.08 11.26 7.36
C SER A 28 -2.20 10.96 5.87
N PHE A 29 -1.09 10.61 5.24
CA PHE A 29 -1.09 9.90 3.97
C PHE A 29 -1.12 8.40 4.24
N ILE A 30 -2.09 7.69 3.64
CA ILE A 30 -2.22 6.24 3.74
C ILE A 30 -2.05 5.65 2.35
N TYR A 31 -1.02 4.82 2.20
CA TYR A 31 -0.67 4.17 0.94
C TYR A 31 -1.02 2.69 0.98
N THR A 32 -1.78 2.24 -0.01
CA THR A 32 -2.01 0.80 -0.22
C THR A 32 -0.88 0.22 -1.07
N SER A 33 0.04 -0.50 -0.43
CA SER A 33 1.16 -1.19 -1.06
C SER A 33 0.77 -2.63 -1.44
N SER A 34 1.72 -3.56 -1.38
CA SER A 34 1.49 -5.00 -1.54
C SER A 34 2.65 -5.75 -0.92
N ASN A 35 2.42 -6.95 -0.36
CA ASN A 35 3.50 -7.86 0.03
C ASN A 35 4.48 -8.16 -1.13
N LEU A 36 4.01 -8.02 -2.38
CA LEU A 36 4.83 -8.16 -3.58
C LEU A 36 5.86 -7.05 -3.79
N ALA A 37 5.81 -5.97 -2.98
CA ALA A 37 6.88 -4.99 -2.89
C ALA A 37 8.14 -5.56 -2.21
N LEU A 38 7.97 -6.55 -1.34
CA LEU A 38 9.02 -7.16 -0.52
C LEU A 38 9.39 -8.55 -1.06
N VAL A 39 8.38 -9.37 -1.36
CA VAL A 39 8.54 -10.75 -1.83
C VAL A 39 7.92 -10.89 -3.22
N PRO A 40 8.71 -10.74 -4.31
CA PRO A 40 8.17 -10.73 -5.67
C PRO A 40 7.77 -12.14 -6.14
N ILE A 41 6.82 -12.17 -7.08
CA ILE A 41 6.45 -13.39 -7.82
C ILE A 41 6.66 -13.20 -9.33
N LEU A 42 6.92 -14.30 -10.03
CA LEU A 42 7.27 -14.27 -11.46
C LEU A 42 6.13 -13.76 -12.35
N ARG A 43 4.87 -14.04 -11.99
CA ARG A 43 3.69 -13.72 -12.81
C ARG A 43 3.48 -12.22 -13.05
N CYS A 44 3.91 -11.37 -12.12
CA CYS A 44 3.60 -9.93 -12.17
C CYS A 44 4.82 -9.05 -11.85
N SER A 45 5.94 -9.29 -12.52
CA SER A 45 7.22 -8.60 -12.31
C SER A 45 7.11 -7.07 -12.32
N ASN A 46 6.40 -6.48 -13.31
CA ASN A 46 6.20 -5.03 -13.40
C ASN A 46 5.33 -4.47 -12.25
N TYR A 47 4.36 -5.25 -11.77
CA TYR A 47 3.57 -4.88 -10.60
C TYR A 47 4.45 -4.89 -9.34
N CYS A 48 5.21 -5.96 -9.13
CA CYS A 48 6.17 -6.09 -8.02
C CYS A 48 7.17 -4.93 -8.02
N ALA A 49 7.81 -4.65 -9.17
CA ALA A 49 8.75 -3.54 -9.32
C ALA A 49 8.11 -2.19 -8.99
N SER A 50 6.87 -1.95 -9.46
CA SER A 50 6.18 -0.69 -9.17
C SER A 50 5.81 -0.51 -7.70
N LYS A 51 5.45 -1.60 -7.00
CA LYS A 51 5.14 -1.57 -5.56
C LYS A 51 6.41 -1.48 -4.71
N ALA A 52 7.51 -2.12 -5.14
CA ALA A 52 8.82 -1.95 -4.51
C ALA A 52 9.31 -0.50 -4.61
N ALA A 53 9.14 0.15 -5.77
CA ALA A 53 9.47 1.57 -5.94
C ALA A 53 8.62 2.46 -5.02
N LEU A 54 7.32 2.19 -4.93
CA LEU A 54 6.41 2.89 -4.02
C LEU A 54 6.85 2.73 -2.56
N HIS A 55 7.15 1.51 -2.12
CA HIS A 55 7.60 1.22 -0.76
C HIS A 55 8.85 2.03 -0.38
N HIS A 56 9.90 1.97 -1.21
CA HIS A 56 11.14 2.71 -0.94
C HIS A 56 10.91 4.23 -0.92
N TRP A 57 10.07 4.74 -1.81
CA TRP A 57 9.72 6.17 -1.80
C TRP A 57 8.95 6.57 -0.55
N ILE A 58 8.03 5.72 -0.05
CA ILE A 58 7.30 5.94 1.20
C ILE A 58 8.26 5.98 2.41
N LEU A 59 9.26 5.10 2.45
CA LEU A 59 10.29 5.13 3.50
C LEU A 59 10.98 6.51 3.55
N CYS A 60 11.42 7.01 2.40
CA CYS A 60 12.05 8.34 2.30
C CYS A 60 11.08 9.47 2.65
N LEU A 61 9.83 9.41 2.16
CA LEU A 61 8.81 10.43 2.44
C LEU A 61 8.52 10.52 3.94
N ARG A 62 8.43 9.39 4.63
CA ARG A 62 8.23 9.35 6.09
C ARG A 62 9.34 10.07 6.84
N GLU A 63 10.59 9.82 6.45
CA GLU A 63 11.74 10.51 7.04
C GLU A 63 11.74 12.01 6.72
N GLN A 64 11.37 12.41 5.49
CA GLN A 64 11.25 13.81 5.10
C GLN A 64 10.19 14.58 5.90
N LEU A 65 9.14 13.89 6.37
CA LEU A 65 8.00 14.48 7.08
C LEU A 65 8.04 14.26 8.60
N LYS A 66 9.09 13.65 9.15
CA LYS A 66 9.15 13.26 10.57
C LYS A 66 9.03 14.43 11.57
N GLU A 67 9.47 15.62 11.16
CA GLU A 67 9.40 16.85 11.97
C GLU A 67 8.08 17.63 11.77
N THR A 68 7.11 17.04 11.05
CA THR A 68 5.79 17.62 10.80
C THR A 68 4.70 16.85 11.57
N ASN A 69 3.48 17.38 11.60
CA ASN A 69 2.29 16.70 12.13
C ASN A 69 1.68 15.67 11.14
N ILE A 70 2.28 15.47 9.97
CA ILE A 70 1.77 14.63 8.89
C ILE A 70 2.32 13.21 9.06
N ARG A 71 1.44 12.23 9.31
CA ARG A 71 1.86 10.82 9.37
C ARG A 71 1.88 10.17 7.99
N VAL A 72 2.86 9.30 7.76
CA VAL A 72 2.97 8.50 6.54
C VAL A 72 2.80 7.03 6.89
N ILE A 73 1.71 6.44 6.42
CA ILE A 73 1.25 5.10 6.77
C ILE A 73 1.27 4.25 5.50
N GLU A 74 1.91 3.09 5.55
CA GLU A 74 1.89 2.11 4.46
C GLU A 74 1.17 0.84 4.91
N VAL A 75 0.18 0.43 4.13
CA VAL A 75 -0.59 -0.80 4.37
C VAL A 75 -0.14 -1.85 3.37
N PHE A 76 0.03 -3.08 3.86
CA PHE A 76 0.40 -4.25 3.05
C PHE A 76 -0.73 -5.26 3.00
N PRO A 77 -1.65 -5.16 2.01
CA PRO A 77 -2.72 -6.13 1.89
C PRO A 77 -2.18 -7.53 1.53
N PRO A 78 -2.75 -8.60 2.13
CA PRO A 78 -2.66 -9.94 1.57
C PRO A 78 -3.52 -10.02 0.29
N ILE A 79 -3.80 -11.23 -0.18
CA ILE A 79 -4.82 -11.42 -1.21
C ILE A 79 -6.17 -11.09 -0.57
N VAL A 80 -6.84 -10.05 -1.06
CA VAL A 80 -8.14 -9.59 -0.58
C VAL A 80 -9.18 -9.86 -1.66
N GLU A 81 -10.32 -10.41 -1.26
CA GLU A 81 -11.45 -10.69 -2.13
C GLU A 81 -12.03 -9.38 -2.68
N THR A 82 -11.65 -9.07 -3.92
CA THR A 82 -12.05 -7.90 -4.70
C THR A 82 -12.32 -8.35 -6.13
N GLU A 83 -12.96 -7.50 -6.93
CA GLU A 83 -13.23 -7.73 -8.35
C GLU A 83 -11.95 -7.97 -9.17
N LEU A 84 -10.79 -7.56 -8.66
CA LEU A 84 -9.49 -7.80 -9.26
C LEU A 84 -9.21 -9.28 -9.52
N HIS A 85 -9.71 -10.18 -8.66
CA HIS A 85 -9.43 -11.62 -8.72
C HIS A 85 -10.55 -12.43 -9.36
N ASP A 86 -11.55 -11.79 -9.96
CA ASP A 86 -12.61 -12.51 -10.64
C ASP A 86 -12.11 -13.17 -11.94
N PRO A 87 -12.82 -14.19 -12.46
CA PRO A 87 -12.46 -14.83 -13.72
C PRO A 87 -12.49 -13.89 -14.94
N LYS A 88 -13.16 -12.74 -14.86
CA LYS A 88 -13.24 -11.77 -15.96
C LYS A 88 -11.93 -10.98 -16.08
N HIS A 89 -11.32 -10.59 -14.97
CA HIS A 89 -10.10 -9.81 -14.92
C HIS A 89 -8.84 -10.70 -14.85
N GLN A 90 -8.94 -11.91 -14.31
CA GLN A 90 -7.84 -12.89 -14.25
C GLN A 90 -8.31 -14.28 -14.73
N PRO A 91 -8.58 -14.46 -16.04
CA PRO A 91 -9.06 -15.73 -16.58
C PRO A 91 -8.06 -16.88 -16.43
N ASP A 92 -6.76 -16.56 -16.39
CA ASP A 92 -5.67 -17.51 -16.12
C ASP A 92 -5.68 -18.05 -14.68
N MET A 93 -6.34 -17.35 -13.76
CA MET A 93 -6.51 -17.75 -12.37
C MET A 93 -7.84 -18.49 -12.14
N ALA A 94 -8.71 -18.62 -13.13
CA ALA A 94 -10.07 -19.13 -12.95
C ALA A 94 -10.12 -20.57 -12.37
N GLU A 95 -9.17 -21.43 -12.72
CA GLU A 95 -9.09 -22.78 -12.14
C GLU A 95 -8.53 -22.79 -10.71
N THR A 96 -7.61 -21.87 -10.40
CA THR A 96 -7.03 -21.68 -9.07
C THR A 96 -8.02 -21.00 -8.11
N VAL A 97 -8.94 -20.20 -8.66
CA VAL A 97 -9.95 -19.40 -7.97
C VAL A 97 -11.32 -20.11 -7.99
N LYS A 98 -11.37 -21.45 -7.94
CA LYS A 98 -12.63 -22.23 -7.85
C LYS A 98 -13.49 -21.95 -6.58
N GLY A 99 -13.18 -20.89 -5.82
CA GLY A 99 -13.89 -20.40 -4.65
C GLY A 99 -13.51 -18.94 -4.32
N ARG A 100 -13.75 -18.50 -3.08
CA ARG A 100 -13.31 -17.17 -2.63
C ARG A 100 -11.78 -17.13 -2.53
N PHE A 101 -11.15 -16.28 -3.32
CA PHE A 101 -9.70 -16.14 -3.34
C PHE A 101 -9.26 -14.98 -2.45
N GLY A 102 -8.55 -15.30 -1.37
CA GLY A 102 -8.14 -14.31 -0.37
C GLY A 102 -9.11 -14.17 0.79
N ILE A 103 -8.82 -13.22 1.66
CA ILE A 103 -9.68 -12.87 2.81
C ILE A 103 -10.75 -11.86 2.39
N PRO A 104 -11.96 -11.90 2.98
CA PRO A 104 -12.99 -10.89 2.71
C PRO A 104 -12.51 -9.48 3.06
N VAL A 105 -12.87 -8.47 2.25
CA VAL A 105 -12.50 -7.06 2.50
C VAL A 105 -12.93 -6.58 3.90
N GLY A 106 -14.10 -7.01 4.38
CA GLY A 106 -14.58 -6.65 5.72
C GLY A 106 -13.76 -7.26 6.86
N GLN A 107 -13.12 -8.41 6.62
CA GLN A 107 -12.16 -9.00 7.54
C GLN A 107 -10.83 -8.25 7.48
N PHE A 108 -10.31 -7.99 6.28
CA PHE A 108 -9.08 -7.24 6.07
C PHE A 108 -9.10 -5.87 6.75
N THR A 109 -10.17 -5.09 6.57
CA THR A 109 -10.30 -3.76 7.19
C THR A 109 -10.26 -3.82 8.72
N LYS A 110 -10.84 -4.86 9.32
CA LYS A 110 -10.75 -5.07 10.78
C LYS A 110 -9.32 -5.39 11.18
N GLU A 111 -8.67 -6.32 10.50
CA GLU A 111 -7.30 -6.73 10.83
C GLU A 111 -6.30 -5.57 10.70
N VAL A 112 -6.39 -4.78 9.64
CA VAL A 112 -5.56 -3.58 9.44
C VAL A 112 -5.78 -2.57 10.57
N SER A 113 -7.03 -2.37 11.02
CA SER A 113 -7.31 -1.43 12.12
C SER A 113 -6.66 -1.82 13.46
N PHE A 114 -6.30 -3.10 13.66
CA PHE A 114 -5.77 -3.61 14.93
C PHE A 114 -4.31 -4.11 14.84
N SER A 115 -3.77 -4.32 13.64
CA SER A 115 -2.47 -4.96 13.44
C SER A 115 -1.41 -4.00 12.92
N SER A 116 -0.39 -3.77 13.74
CA SER A 116 0.85 -3.09 13.32
C SER A 116 1.64 -3.89 12.29
N PHE A 117 1.41 -5.20 12.14
CA PHE A 117 2.14 -6.02 11.17
C PHE A 117 1.69 -5.78 9.71
N LEU A 118 0.43 -5.38 9.52
CA LEU A 118 -0.12 -5.01 8.22
C LEU A 118 0.08 -3.51 7.91
N ILE A 119 0.57 -2.75 8.88
CA ILE A 119 0.77 -1.30 8.82
C ILE A 119 2.22 -0.96 9.18
N CYS A 120 3.03 -0.59 8.20
CA CYS A 120 4.35 -0.03 8.50
C CYS A 120 4.21 1.43 8.92
N THR A 121 4.17 1.67 10.24
CA THR A 121 4.16 3.01 10.86
C THR A 121 5.50 3.45 11.42
N CYS A 122 6.42 2.54 11.72
CA CYS A 122 7.70 2.87 12.35
C CYS A 122 8.87 2.80 11.35
N ALA A 123 9.90 3.62 11.56
CA ALA A 123 11.17 3.53 10.83
C ALA A 123 11.98 2.27 11.19
N ALA A 124 11.58 1.54 12.24
CA ALA A 124 12.32 0.41 12.83
C ALA A 124 11.69 -0.98 12.59
N ASP A 125 10.50 -1.08 11.97
CA ASP A 125 9.86 -2.38 11.70
C ASP A 125 10.43 -3.09 10.46
N LEU A 126 11.56 -2.59 9.94
CA LEU A 126 12.31 -3.14 8.82
C LEU A 126 13.55 -3.90 9.33
N VAL A 127 13.34 -4.83 10.25
CA VAL A 127 14.27 -5.95 10.45
C VAL A 127 13.54 -7.19 9.97
N VAL A 128 14.02 -7.67 8.83
CA VAL A 128 13.67 -8.96 8.20
C VAL A 128 13.61 -10.08 9.24
#